data_AF-A0A3C0S9H4-F1
#
_entry.id   AF-A0A3C0S9H4-F1
#
_cell.length_a   1.000
_cell.length_b   1.000
_cell.length_c   1.000
_cell.angle_alpha   90.00
_cell.angle_beta   90.00
_cell.angle_gamma   90.00
#
_symmetry.space_group_name_H-M   'P 1'
#
loop_
_entity.id
_entity.type
_entity.pdbx_description
1 polymer ?
#
loop_
_entity_poly.entity_id
_entity_poly.type
_entity_poly.pdbx_seq_one_letter_code
_entity_poly.pdbx_strand_id
1 'polypeptide(L)'
;KEYFTSGIDPEVERSVQEGIKTLESLGMKKVEVSLPHLQYAVATYYIIACAEASTNLSRYDGVKYGYRSQKTDNLLEMYMNTREEGFGEEVKRRIMLGTFVLSSGYYDAYYLKGQKVRTLIKQDFENAFEHCDVIVAPNAPVTAFKQKERIDDPLKMYLSDIYTISANLAGIPGISIPAGISRTDGMPVGLQLMSKHFDEESLIAVGHRFQQNTDHHLQQPSL
;
A
#
# COMPACT_ATOMS: atom_id res chain seq x y z
N LYS A 1 8.46 14.42 -5.24
CA LYS A 1 9.50 14.92 -4.30
C LYS A 1 9.42 14.19 -2.95
N GLU A 2 8.21 14.05 -2.42
CA GLU A 2 7.87 13.57 -1.08
C GLU A 2 8.17 12.08 -0.86
N TYR A 3 8.28 11.29 -1.93
CA TYR A 3 8.73 9.89 -1.87
C TYR A 3 10.24 9.70 -1.63
N PHE A 4 11.04 10.76 -1.75
CA PHE A 4 12.50 10.69 -1.58
C PHE A 4 12.96 11.43 -0.32
N THR A 5 12.11 11.44 0.72
CA THR A 5 12.43 12.02 2.03
C THR A 5 13.01 10.96 2.98
N SER A 6 13.34 11.35 4.22
CA SER A 6 13.92 10.47 5.24
C SER A 6 13.10 9.19 5.49
N GLY A 7 13.78 8.05 5.64
CA GLY A 7 13.17 6.76 6.00
C GLY A 7 13.25 5.68 4.91
N ILE A 8 13.78 6.02 3.73
CA ILE A 8 14.15 5.05 2.71
C ILE A 8 15.51 4.41 3.03
N ASP A 9 15.63 3.11 2.80
CA ASP A 9 16.90 2.41 2.85
C ASP A 9 17.84 2.90 1.74
N PRO A 10 19.13 3.19 2.03
CA PRO A 10 20.05 3.70 1.03
C PRO A 10 20.23 2.79 -0.21
N GLU A 11 20.15 1.47 -0.07
CA GLU A 11 20.23 0.56 -1.21
C GLU A 11 18.97 0.61 -2.07
N VAL A 12 17.80 0.75 -1.45
CA VAL A 12 16.54 0.96 -2.17
C VAL A 12 16.59 2.29 -2.93
N GLU A 13 16.99 3.37 -2.27
CA GLU A 13 17.11 4.69 -2.91
C GLU A 13 18.10 4.64 -4.09
N ARG A 14 19.27 4.03 -3.89
CA ARG A 14 20.28 3.85 -4.95
C ARG A 14 19.69 3.12 -6.15
N SER A 15 19.05 1.97 -5.95
CA SER A 15 18.44 1.17 -7.00
C SER A 15 17.34 1.94 -7.75
N VAL A 16 16.49 2.68 -7.03
CA VAL A 16 15.44 3.50 -7.64
C VAL A 16 16.03 4.64 -8.47
N GLN A 17 17.06 5.34 -7.97
CA GLN A 17 17.72 6.40 -8.72
C GLN A 17 18.46 5.87 -9.96
N GLU A 18 19.09 4.70 -9.88
CA GLU A 18 19.65 4.01 -11.05
C GLU A 18 18.55 3.65 -12.06
N GLY A 19 17.40 3.15 -11.59
CA GLY A 19 16.24 2.88 -12.43
C GLY A 19 15.72 4.14 -13.15
N ILE A 20 15.62 5.27 -12.44
CA ILE A 20 15.24 6.56 -13.03
C ILE A 20 16.25 6.99 -14.12
N LYS A 21 17.56 6.85 -13.87
CA LYS A 21 18.59 7.17 -14.86
C LYS A 21 18.49 6.31 -16.11
N THR A 22 18.14 5.03 -15.97
CA THR A 22 17.88 4.15 -17.11
C THR A 22 16.68 4.64 -17.92
N LEU A 23 15.59 5.07 -17.28
CA LEU A 23 14.45 5.65 -18.00
C LEU A 23 14.84 6.94 -18.74
N GLU A 24 15.67 7.79 -18.12
CA GLU A 24 16.19 9.01 -18.75
C GLU A 24 17.07 8.71 -19.98
N SER A 25 17.93 7.66 -19.92
CA SER A 25 18.78 7.27 -21.05
C SER A 25 17.99 6.73 -22.24
N LEU A 26 16.76 6.25 -22.00
CA LEU A 26 15.80 5.83 -23.03
C LEU A 26 15.00 7.01 -23.63
N GLY A 27 15.31 8.24 -23.25
CA GLY A 27 14.71 9.47 -23.77
C GLY A 27 13.51 9.99 -22.98
N MET A 28 13.19 9.40 -21.83
CA MET A 28 12.13 9.92 -20.96
C MET A 28 12.62 11.17 -20.22
N LYS A 29 11.77 12.18 -20.12
CA LYS A 29 12.11 13.43 -19.43
C LYS A 29 11.70 13.35 -17.96
N LYS A 30 12.68 13.45 -17.06
CA LYS A 30 12.41 13.61 -15.63
C LYS A 30 11.81 14.99 -15.35
N VAL A 31 10.68 15.01 -14.66
CA VAL A 31 10.06 16.20 -14.08
C VAL A 31 9.82 15.97 -12.60
N GLU A 32 10.06 16.99 -11.79
CA GLU A 32 9.73 16.93 -10.37
C GLU A 32 8.25 17.30 -10.17
N VAL A 33 7.52 16.44 -9.46
CA VAL A 33 6.13 16.67 -9.03
C VAL A 33 6.04 16.67 -7.50
N SER A 34 5.00 17.31 -6.97
CA SER A 34 4.74 17.42 -5.52
C SER A 34 3.40 16.76 -5.16
N LEU A 35 3.43 15.94 -4.11
CA LEU A 35 2.28 15.29 -3.49
C LEU A 35 2.18 15.71 -2.00
N PRO A 36 1.77 16.95 -1.70
CA PRO A 36 1.90 17.55 -0.36
C PRO A 36 1.12 16.82 0.75
N HIS A 37 0.05 16.10 0.42
CA HIS A 37 -0.77 15.39 1.40
C HIS A 37 -0.31 13.94 1.64
N LEU A 38 0.78 13.49 1.01
CA LEU A 38 1.27 12.12 1.11
C LEU A 38 1.56 11.68 2.56
N GLN A 39 2.04 12.60 3.42
CA GLN A 39 2.29 12.32 4.84
C GLN A 39 1.04 11.82 5.60
N TYR A 40 -0.16 12.09 5.09
CA TYR A 40 -1.42 11.66 5.69
C TYR A 40 -1.95 10.35 5.11
N ALA A 41 -1.30 9.76 4.10
CA ALA A 41 -1.80 8.59 3.38
C ALA A 41 -1.95 7.37 4.30
N VAL A 42 -0.97 7.08 5.16
CA VAL A 42 -1.02 5.94 6.10
C VAL A 42 -2.21 6.07 7.04
N ALA A 43 -2.35 7.20 7.74
CA ALA A 43 -3.47 7.41 8.65
C ALA A 43 -4.82 7.34 7.93
N THR A 44 -4.92 7.95 6.76
CA THR A 44 -6.14 7.97 5.94
C THR A 44 -6.54 6.56 5.51
N TYR A 45 -5.58 5.78 5.01
CA TYR A 45 -5.80 4.40 4.59
C TYR A 45 -6.29 3.53 5.74
N TYR A 46 -5.62 3.56 6.90
CA TYR A 46 -6.00 2.70 8.02
C TYR A 46 -7.37 3.06 8.61
N ILE A 47 -7.78 4.33 8.60
CA ILE A 47 -9.14 4.73 9.00
C ILE A 47 -10.17 4.14 8.03
N ILE A 48 -9.99 4.35 6.73
CA ILE A 48 -10.97 3.95 5.71
C ILE A 48 -11.02 2.42 5.59
N ALA A 49 -9.87 1.77 5.44
CA ALA A 49 -9.76 0.33 5.28
C ALA A 49 -10.31 -0.43 6.50
N CYS A 50 -10.05 0.03 7.72
CA CYS A 50 -10.61 -0.62 8.91
C CYS A 50 -12.12 -0.42 9.02
N ALA A 51 -12.63 0.78 8.74
CA ALA A 51 -14.07 1.05 8.72
C ALA A 51 -14.81 0.17 7.70
N GLU A 52 -14.29 0.07 6.48
CA GLU A 52 -14.88 -0.78 5.45
C GLU A 52 -14.74 -2.27 5.80
N ALA A 53 -13.60 -2.68 6.37
CA ALA A 53 -13.39 -4.04 6.83
C ALA A 53 -14.38 -4.46 7.93
N SER A 54 -14.64 -3.61 8.93
CA SER A 54 -15.59 -3.96 10.02
C SER A 54 -16.99 -4.25 9.48
N THR A 55 -17.41 -3.52 8.44
CA THR A 55 -18.70 -3.75 7.76
C THR A 55 -18.63 -4.97 6.84
N ASN A 56 -17.60 -5.08 5.99
CA ASN A 56 -17.49 -6.18 5.03
C ASN A 56 -17.37 -7.54 5.71
N LEU A 57 -16.65 -7.62 6.83
CA LEU A 57 -16.43 -8.83 7.60
C LEU A 57 -17.58 -9.17 8.56
N SER A 58 -18.60 -8.30 8.70
CA SER A 58 -19.78 -8.59 9.54
C SER A 58 -20.56 -9.82 9.08
N ARG A 59 -20.49 -10.15 7.78
CA ARG A 59 -21.14 -11.31 7.16
C ARG A 59 -20.59 -12.66 7.61
N TYR A 60 -19.41 -12.70 8.22
CA TYR A 60 -18.80 -13.93 8.72
C TYR A 60 -19.30 -14.17 10.14
N ASP A 61 -20.35 -14.97 10.22
CA ASP A 61 -21.18 -15.12 11.41
C ASP A 61 -21.50 -16.60 11.70
N GLY A 62 -21.04 -17.50 10.83
CA GLY A 62 -21.22 -18.96 10.92
C GLY A 62 -22.61 -19.45 10.53
N VAL A 63 -23.58 -18.58 10.18
CA VAL A 63 -24.97 -18.98 9.94
C VAL A 63 -25.13 -19.66 8.58
N LYS A 64 -24.62 -19.03 7.52
CA LYS A 64 -24.79 -19.53 6.14
C LYS A 64 -23.63 -20.39 5.68
N TYR A 65 -22.41 -20.08 6.12
CA TYR A 65 -21.18 -20.71 5.66
C TYR A 65 -20.03 -20.46 6.63
N GLY A 66 -18.93 -21.19 6.43
CA GLY A 66 -17.68 -21.01 7.17
C GLY A 66 -17.66 -21.73 8.51
N TYR A 67 -16.73 -21.32 9.37
CA TYR A 67 -16.61 -21.83 10.73
C TYR A 67 -17.83 -21.44 11.56
N ARG A 68 -18.30 -22.34 12.42
CA ARG A 68 -19.31 -22.09 13.45
C ARG A 68 -18.83 -22.71 14.75
N SER A 69 -18.76 -21.90 15.80
CA SER A 69 -18.38 -22.41 17.12
C SER A 69 -19.42 -23.39 17.65
N GLN A 70 -18.96 -24.42 18.36
CA GLN A 70 -19.83 -25.37 19.07
C GLN A 70 -20.17 -24.87 20.49
N LYS A 71 -19.51 -23.83 20.99
CA LYS A 71 -19.71 -23.26 22.32
C LYS A 71 -20.85 -22.24 22.29
N THR A 72 -22.11 -22.67 22.25
CA THR A 72 -23.22 -21.74 22.05
C THR A 72 -24.47 -22.14 22.82
N ASP A 73 -24.88 -21.37 23.81
CA ASP A 73 -26.17 -21.57 24.49
C ASP A 73 -27.30 -20.74 23.85
N ASN A 74 -26.94 -19.70 23.12
CA ASN A 74 -27.86 -18.81 22.42
C ASN A 74 -27.24 -18.20 21.14
N LEU A 75 -28.08 -17.49 20.36
CA LEU A 75 -27.67 -16.88 19.10
C LEU A 75 -26.55 -15.83 19.26
N LEU A 76 -26.58 -15.04 20.34
CA LEU A 76 -25.58 -14.00 20.57
C LEU A 76 -24.21 -14.62 20.85
N GLU A 77 -24.15 -15.64 21.70
CA GLU A 77 -22.92 -16.40 21.96
C GLU A 77 -22.41 -17.11 20.71
N MET A 78 -23.29 -17.68 19.89
CA MET A 78 -22.90 -18.25 18.60
C MET A 78 -22.15 -17.24 17.74
N TYR A 79 -22.65 -16.00 17.64
CA TYR A 79 -21.96 -14.96 16.89
C TYR A 79 -20.63 -14.54 17.50
N MET A 80 -20.60 -14.29 18.81
CA MET A 80 -19.38 -13.84 19.49
C MET A 80 -18.27 -14.89 19.41
N ASN A 81 -18.56 -16.14 19.80
CA ASN A 81 -17.56 -17.21 19.85
C ASN A 81 -17.10 -17.62 18.45
N THR A 82 -18.00 -17.66 17.46
CA THR A 82 -17.62 -17.96 16.07
C THR A 82 -16.63 -16.94 15.53
N ARG A 83 -16.84 -15.64 15.82
CA ARG A 83 -15.97 -14.57 15.34
C ARG A 83 -14.67 -14.48 16.14
N GLU A 84 -14.72 -14.72 17.45
CA GLU A 84 -13.55 -14.71 18.31
C GLU A 84 -12.56 -15.83 17.96
N GLU A 85 -13.08 -17.05 17.75
CA GLU A 85 -12.29 -18.23 17.41
C GLU A 85 -11.89 -18.24 15.92
N GLY A 86 -12.73 -17.67 15.04
CA GLY A 86 -12.52 -17.70 13.59
C GLY A 86 -11.59 -16.60 13.05
N PHE A 87 -11.45 -15.47 13.74
CA PHE A 87 -10.56 -14.38 13.30
C PHE A 87 -9.26 -14.33 14.09
N GLY A 88 -8.14 -14.18 13.37
CA GLY A 88 -6.85 -13.87 13.97
C GLY A 88 -6.81 -12.46 14.60
N GLU A 89 -5.81 -12.23 15.44
CA GLU A 89 -5.66 -11.00 16.25
C GLU A 89 -5.65 -9.71 15.40
N GLU A 90 -4.93 -9.69 14.27
CA GLU A 90 -4.88 -8.51 13.41
C GLU A 90 -6.23 -8.18 12.78
N VAL A 91 -7.00 -9.21 12.39
CA VAL A 91 -8.34 -9.02 11.83
C VAL A 91 -9.29 -8.47 12.89
N LYS A 92 -9.24 -9.02 14.11
CA LYS A 92 -10.03 -8.51 15.25
C LYS A 92 -9.66 -7.06 15.58
N ARG A 93 -8.36 -6.71 15.57
CA ARG A 93 -7.87 -5.34 15.79
C ARG A 93 -8.46 -4.35 14.78
N ARG A 94 -8.47 -4.72 13.49
CA ARG A 94 -9.04 -3.87 12.42
C ARG A 94 -10.55 -3.74 12.54
N ILE A 95 -11.26 -4.82 12.90
CA ILE A 95 -12.72 -4.77 13.15
C ILE A 95 -13.01 -3.83 14.31
N MET A 96 -12.29 -3.93 15.43
CA MET A 96 -12.49 -3.05 16.60
C MET A 96 -12.25 -1.58 16.24
N LEU A 97 -11.14 -1.27 15.56
CA LEU A 97 -10.84 0.10 15.12
C LEU A 97 -11.90 0.60 14.14
N GLY A 98 -12.30 -0.23 13.17
CA GLY A 98 -13.31 0.10 12.17
C GLY A 98 -14.68 0.41 12.78
N THR A 99 -15.13 -0.42 13.71
CA THR A 99 -16.38 -0.19 14.45
C THR A 99 -16.31 1.09 15.28
N PHE A 100 -15.16 1.38 15.90
CA PHE A 100 -14.95 2.61 16.65
C PHE A 100 -15.05 3.86 15.75
N VAL A 101 -14.33 3.90 14.64
CA VAL A 101 -14.32 5.09 13.76
C VAL A 101 -15.65 5.33 13.04
N LEU A 102 -16.52 4.32 12.96
CA LEU A 102 -17.88 4.42 12.44
C LEU A 102 -18.94 4.71 13.52
N SER A 103 -18.56 4.67 14.81
CA SER A 103 -19.51 4.85 15.90
C SER A 103 -20.02 6.30 16.00
N SER A 104 -21.24 6.45 16.51
CA SER A 104 -21.86 7.75 16.73
C SER A 104 -20.98 8.65 17.61
N GLY A 105 -20.79 9.90 17.18
CA GLY A 105 -19.90 10.86 17.84
C GLY A 105 -18.45 10.84 17.34
N TYR A 106 -17.99 9.76 16.71
CA TYR A 106 -16.64 9.64 16.17
C TYR A 106 -16.59 9.61 14.63
N TYR A 107 -17.70 9.29 13.97
CA TYR A 107 -17.82 9.22 12.51
C TYR A 107 -17.25 10.47 11.79
N ASP A 108 -17.70 11.67 12.18
CA ASP A 108 -17.28 12.91 11.52
C ASP A 108 -15.80 13.21 11.72
N ALA A 109 -15.29 12.92 12.93
CA ALA A 109 -13.92 13.20 13.33
C ALA A 109 -12.91 12.25 12.67
N TYR A 110 -13.31 11.00 12.41
CA TYR A 110 -12.43 9.97 11.86
C TYR A 110 -12.79 9.61 10.43
N TYR A 111 -13.90 8.89 10.19
CA TYR A 111 -14.19 8.34 8.86
C TYR A 111 -14.47 9.43 7.82
N LEU A 112 -15.33 10.40 8.12
CA LEU A 112 -15.60 11.51 7.19
C LEU A 112 -14.35 12.36 6.96
N LYS A 113 -13.55 12.60 8.01
CA LYS A 113 -12.27 13.31 7.88
C LYS A 113 -11.30 12.55 6.97
N GLY A 114 -11.18 11.23 7.14
CA GLY A 114 -10.39 10.37 6.27
C GLY A 114 -10.81 10.47 4.81
N GLN A 115 -12.12 10.40 4.51
CA GLN A 115 -12.65 10.56 3.15
C GLN A 115 -12.32 11.94 2.55
N LYS A 116 -12.35 13.02 3.35
CA LYS A 116 -11.93 14.36 2.90
C LYS A 116 -10.42 14.40 2.58
N VAL A 117 -9.58 13.81 3.42
CA VAL A 117 -8.12 13.75 3.16
C VAL A 117 -7.82 12.87 1.94
N ARG A 118 -8.53 11.76 1.75
CA ARG A 118 -8.45 10.95 0.52
C ARG A 118 -8.71 11.79 -0.74
N THR A 119 -9.66 12.71 -0.68
CA THR A 119 -9.95 13.63 -1.79
C THR A 119 -8.75 14.55 -2.08
N LEU A 120 -8.08 15.07 -1.05
CA LEU A 120 -6.87 15.88 -1.22
C LEU A 120 -5.72 15.07 -1.84
N ILE A 121 -5.51 13.83 -1.38
CA ILE A 121 -4.50 12.92 -1.95
C ILE A 121 -4.80 12.65 -3.43
N LYS A 122 -6.07 12.40 -3.79
CA LYS A 122 -6.48 12.23 -5.18
C LYS A 122 -6.15 13.47 -6.02
N GLN A 123 -6.46 14.67 -5.51
CA GLN A 123 -6.17 15.92 -6.20
C GLN A 123 -4.68 16.13 -6.42
N ASP A 124 -3.82 15.74 -5.45
CA ASP A 124 -2.37 15.82 -5.61
C ASP A 124 -1.88 15.01 -6.82
N PHE A 125 -2.38 13.78 -6.99
CA PHE A 125 -2.05 12.96 -8.15
C PHE A 125 -2.60 13.57 -9.46
N GLU A 126 -3.85 14.03 -9.47
CA GLU A 126 -4.43 14.69 -10.64
C GLU A 126 -3.59 15.89 -11.09
N ASN A 127 -3.18 16.74 -10.17
CA ASN A 127 -2.31 17.89 -10.44
C ASN A 127 -0.91 17.45 -10.92
N ALA A 128 -0.34 16.40 -10.33
CA ALA A 128 0.95 15.87 -10.78
C ALA A 128 0.88 15.34 -12.23
N PHE A 129 -0.22 14.68 -12.57
CA PHE A 129 -0.48 14.12 -13.89
C PHE A 129 -0.81 15.16 -14.98
N GLU A 130 -1.01 16.43 -14.63
CA GLU A 130 -0.99 17.54 -15.60
C GLU A 130 0.41 17.80 -16.15
N HIS A 131 1.46 17.38 -15.42
CA HIS A 131 2.86 17.68 -15.73
C HIS A 131 3.65 16.44 -16.17
N CYS A 132 3.09 15.23 -15.98
CA CYS A 132 3.74 13.97 -16.33
C CYS A 132 2.73 12.90 -16.77
N ASP A 133 3.21 11.90 -17.49
CA ASP A 133 2.40 10.75 -17.92
C ASP A 133 2.46 9.59 -16.92
N VAL A 134 3.64 9.41 -16.29
CA VAL A 134 3.90 8.36 -15.30
C VAL A 134 4.67 8.95 -14.12
N ILE A 135 4.28 8.58 -12.91
CA ILE A 135 4.99 8.88 -11.67
C ILE A 135 5.82 7.66 -11.28
N VAL A 136 7.09 7.90 -10.94
CA VAL A 136 8.04 6.88 -10.50
C VAL A 136 8.34 7.05 -9.01
N ALA A 137 8.33 5.95 -8.26
CA ALA A 137 8.62 5.91 -6.84
C ALA A 137 9.27 4.57 -6.44
N PRO A 138 9.91 4.48 -5.27
CA PRO A 138 10.17 3.19 -4.62
C PRO A 138 8.85 2.41 -4.45
N ASN A 139 8.89 1.08 -4.49
CA ASN A 139 7.72 0.27 -4.14
C ASN A 139 7.61 0.02 -2.62
N ALA A 140 8.74 -0.05 -1.92
CA ALA A 140 8.83 -0.28 -0.48
C ALA A 140 9.99 0.56 0.10
N PRO A 141 9.95 0.93 1.40
CA PRO A 141 11.03 1.69 2.04
C PRO A 141 12.30 0.87 2.25
N VAL A 142 12.17 -0.44 2.36
CA VAL A 142 13.24 -1.40 2.62
C VAL A 142 13.05 -2.62 1.72
N THR A 143 14.09 -3.42 1.58
CA THR A 143 14.04 -4.78 1.06
C THR A 143 13.25 -5.73 1.97
N ALA A 144 13.07 -6.97 1.53
CA ALA A 144 12.40 -8.01 2.31
C ALA A 144 13.09 -8.22 3.68
N PHE A 145 12.33 -8.02 4.75
CA PHE A 145 12.77 -8.28 6.13
C PHE A 145 12.54 -9.75 6.52
N LYS A 146 13.22 -10.21 7.58
CA LYS A 146 13.14 -11.61 8.02
C LYS A 146 11.76 -11.94 8.59
N GLN A 147 11.40 -13.21 8.55
CA GLN A 147 10.19 -13.69 9.22
C GLN A 147 10.22 -13.30 10.71
N LYS A 148 9.09 -12.84 11.21
CA LYS A 148 8.88 -12.39 12.60
C LYS A 148 9.57 -11.10 13.02
N GLU A 149 10.35 -10.46 12.16
CA GLU A 149 11.11 -9.24 12.51
C GLU A 149 10.21 -8.05 12.86
N ARG A 150 9.00 -7.97 12.29
CA ARG A 150 8.07 -6.83 12.44
C ARG A 150 6.69 -7.23 12.98
N ILE A 151 6.52 -8.45 13.49
CA ILE A 151 5.20 -8.94 13.94
C ILE A 151 4.75 -8.24 15.23
N ASP A 152 5.69 -7.85 16.09
CA ASP A 152 5.38 -7.28 17.40
C ASP A 152 5.09 -5.78 17.36
N ASP A 153 5.33 -5.11 16.23
CA ASP A 153 5.10 -3.67 16.04
C ASP A 153 4.24 -3.41 14.79
N PRO A 154 2.90 -3.39 14.95
CA PRO A 154 1.98 -3.14 13.84
C PRO A 154 2.26 -1.82 13.11
N LEU A 155 2.72 -0.79 13.81
CA LEU A 155 3.00 0.51 13.18
C LEU A 155 4.19 0.44 12.23
N LYS A 156 5.26 -0.27 12.61
CA LYS A 156 6.38 -0.53 11.69
C LYS A 156 5.96 -1.34 10.48
N MET A 157 5.06 -2.30 10.65
CA MET A 157 4.51 -3.05 9.53
C MET A 157 3.74 -2.12 8.58
N TYR A 158 2.90 -1.23 9.11
CA TYR A 158 2.08 -0.29 8.32
C TYR A 158 2.91 0.72 7.52
N LEU A 159 4.06 1.14 8.05
CA LEU A 159 4.99 2.02 7.33
C LEU A 159 5.64 1.34 6.12
N SER A 160 5.57 0.02 6.01
CA SER A 160 6.06 -0.71 4.83
C SER A 160 5.24 -0.39 3.58
N ASP A 161 3.98 0.02 3.75
CA ASP A 161 3.05 0.31 2.65
C ASP A 161 3.02 1.81 2.27
N ILE A 162 3.92 2.64 2.84
CA ILE A 162 3.89 4.10 2.67
C ILE A 162 3.92 4.56 1.20
N TYR A 163 4.52 3.75 0.31
CA TYR A 163 4.62 4.05 -1.11
C TYR A 163 3.44 3.55 -1.95
N THR A 164 2.66 2.58 -1.46
CA THR A 164 1.66 1.86 -2.28
C THR A 164 0.23 2.32 -1.99
N ILE A 165 -0.09 2.60 -0.73
CA ILE A 165 -1.45 2.96 -0.30
C ILE A 165 -1.98 4.26 -0.91
N SER A 166 -1.09 5.18 -1.28
CA SER A 166 -1.45 6.46 -1.89
C SER A 166 -2.12 6.25 -3.26
N ALA A 167 -1.65 5.25 -4.04
CA ALA A 167 -2.29 4.84 -5.28
C ALA A 167 -3.70 4.28 -5.05
N ASN A 168 -3.88 3.43 -4.03
CA ASN A 168 -5.21 2.90 -3.66
C ASN A 168 -6.18 4.01 -3.25
N LEU A 169 -5.71 4.98 -2.46
CA LEU A 169 -6.52 6.12 -2.03
C LEU A 169 -6.93 7.01 -3.20
N ALA A 170 -6.01 7.28 -4.12
CA ALA A 170 -6.28 8.05 -5.33
C ALA A 170 -7.11 7.28 -6.36
N GLY A 171 -7.14 5.94 -6.29
CA GLY A 171 -7.88 5.08 -7.22
C GLY A 171 -7.17 4.87 -8.55
N ILE A 172 -5.85 5.07 -8.60
CA ILE A 172 -5.04 5.02 -9.82
C ILE A 172 -4.32 3.68 -9.99
N PRO A 173 -4.01 3.26 -11.23
CA PRO A 173 -3.22 2.07 -11.46
C PRO A 173 -1.75 2.26 -11.05
N GLY A 174 -1.14 1.18 -10.57
CA GLY A 174 0.28 1.09 -10.28
C GLY A 174 0.85 -0.28 -10.59
N ILE A 175 2.10 -0.34 -11.03
CA ILE A 175 2.86 -1.58 -11.28
C ILE A 175 4.20 -1.50 -10.55
N SER A 176 4.63 -2.61 -9.96
CA SER A 176 5.98 -2.78 -9.42
C SER A 176 6.81 -3.62 -10.38
N ILE A 177 7.97 -3.11 -10.79
CA ILE A 177 8.94 -3.81 -11.64
C ILE A 177 10.28 -3.98 -10.91
N PRO A 178 11.05 -5.06 -11.15
CA PRO A 178 12.35 -5.26 -10.50
C PRO A 178 13.35 -4.16 -10.89
N ALA A 179 14.03 -3.55 -9.91
CA ALA A 179 15.05 -2.50 -10.09
C ALA A 179 16.38 -2.88 -9.44
N GLY A 180 16.73 -4.16 -9.58
CA GLY A 180 18.00 -4.73 -9.15
C GLY A 180 17.94 -5.39 -7.78
N ILE A 181 19.13 -5.71 -7.29
CA ILE A 181 19.38 -6.42 -6.05
C ILE A 181 20.16 -5.48 -5.12
N SER A 182 19.73 -5.43 -3.86
CA SER A 182 20.44 -4.71 -2.81
C SER A 182 21.80 -5.35 -2.55
N ARG A 183 22.84 -4.51 -2.44
CA ARG A 183 24.23 -4.98 -2.26
C ARG A 183 24.52 -5.43 -0.83
N THR A 184 23.69 -5.03 0.12
CA THR A 184 23.90 -5.30 1.55
C THR A 184 23.32 -6.63 1.98
N ASP A 185 22.15 -7.01 1.46
CA ASP A 185 21.39 -8.19 1.87
C ASP A 185 21.04 -9.15 0.72
N GLY A 186 21.36 -8.79 -0.53
CA GLY A 186 21.09 -9.62 -1.70
C GLY A 186 19.60 -9.73 -2.05
N MET A 187 18.75 -8.87 -1.49
CA MET A 187 17.30 -8.92 -1.73
C MET A 187 16.86 -8.05 -2.91
N PRO A 188 15.79 -8.43 -3.65
CA PRO A 188 15.25 -7.62 -4.73
C PRO A 188 14.70 -6.27 -4.28
N VAL A 189 14.91 -5.24 -5.11
CA VAL A 189 14.32 -3.90 -4.97
C VAL A 189 13.26 -3.69 -6.05
N GLY A 190 12.12 -3.10 -5.68
CA GLY A 190 11.03 -2.78 -6.61
C GLY A 190 10.97 -1.29 -6.96
N LEU A 191 10.80 -0.99 -8.25
CA LEU A 191 10.45 0.33 -8.76
C LEU A 191 8.97 0.36 -9.08
N GLN A 192 8.24 1.29 -8.45
CA GLN A 192 6.83 1.49 -8.68
C GLN A 192 6.62 2.55 -9.77
N LEU A 193 5.75 2.24 -10.71
CA LEU A 193 5.23 3.16 -11.72
C LEU A 193 3.73 3.35 -11.48
N MET A 194 3.24 4.59 -11.56
CA MET A 194 1.82 4.94 -11.41
C MET A 194 1.38 5.83 -12.57
N SER A 195 0.18 5.62 -13.10
CA SER A 195 -0.36 6.41 -14.22
C SER A 195 -1.76 6.93 -13.90
N LYS A 196 -2.35 7.64 -14.86
CA LYS A 196 -3.72 8.15 -14.78
C LYS A 196 -4.72 6.98 -14.75
N HIS A 197 -5.96 7.29 -14.36
CA HIS A 197 -7.04 6.31 -14.39
C HIS A 197 -7.18 5.69 -15.80
N PHE A 198 -7.22 4.36 -15.85
CA PHE A 198 -7.37 3.57 -17.09
C PHE A 198 -6.21 3.69 -18.09
N ASP A 199 -5.02 4.11 -17.64
CA ASP A 199 -3.82 4.23 -18.47
C ASP A 199 -2.76 3.16 -18.11
N GLU A 200 -3.20 1.92 -17.95
CA GLU A 200 -2.31 0.78 -17.72
C GLU A 200 -1.40 0.50 -18.93
N GLU A 201 -1.82 0.90 -20.14
CA GLU A 201 -1.02 0.78 -21.36
C GLU A 201 0.32 1.51 -21.22
N SER A 202 0.31 2.75 -20.73
CA SER A 202 1.53 3.53 -20.49
C SER A 202 2.44 2.85 -19.47
N LEU A 203 1.89 2.28 -18.40
CA LEU A 203 2.66 1.55 -17.38
C LEU A 203 3.33 0.31 -17.97
N ILE A 204 2.60 -0.48 -18.74
CA ILE A 204 3.11 -1.68 -19.39
C ILE A 204 4.17 -1.31 -20.43
N ALA A 205 3.95 -0.25 -21.21
CA ALA A 205 4.91 0.23 -22.21
C ALA A 205 6.23 0.69 -21.58
N VAL A 206 6.16 1.51 -20.53
CA VAL A 206 7.33 1.98 -19.78
C VAL A 206 8.05 0.81 -19.11
N GLY A 207 7.31 -0.06 -18.41
CA GLY A 207 7.86 -1.24 -17.75
C GLY A 207 8.53 -2.21 -18.73
N HIS A 208 7.92 -2.43 -19.89
CA HIS A 208 8.48 -3.27 -20.95
C HIS A 208 9.78 -2.67 -21.51
N ARG A 209 9.81 -1.36 -21.79
CA ARG A 209 11.04 -0.68 -22.26
C ARG A 209 12.15 -0.73 -21.22
N PHE A 210 11.83 -0.54 -19.95
CA PHE A 210 12.77 -0.70 -18.85
C PHE A 210 13.33 -2.13 -18.78
N GLN A 211 12.47 -3.14 -18.88
CA GLN A 211 12.86 -4.55 -18.87
C GLN A 211 13.75 -4.93 -20.05
N GLN A 212 13.52 -4.39 -21.26
CA GLN A 212 14.36 -4.67 -22.43
C GLN A 212 15.77 -4.09 -22.34
N ASN A 213 15.98 -3.11 -21.45
CA ASN A 213 17.27 -2.41 -21.27
C ASN A 213 17.92 -2.71 -19.92
N THR A 214 17.38 -3.69 -19.18
CA THR A 214 17.92 -4.15 -17.90
C THR A 214 17.83 -5.67 -17.84
N ASP A 215 18.61 -6.29 -16.95
CA ASP A 215 18.59 -7.74 -16.72
C ASP A 215 17.96 -8.11 -15.38
N HIS A 216 17.39 -7.14 -14.65
CA HIS A 216 16.86 -7.34 -13.30
C HIS A 216 15.83 -8.47 -13.19
N HIS A 217 15.05 -8.69 -14.25
CA HIS A 217 14.06 -9.77 -14.34
C HIS A 217 14.67 -11.17 -14.48
N LEU A 218 15.96 -11.26 -14.82
CA LEU A 218 16.74 -12.50 -14.91
C LEU A 218 17.52 -12.79 -13.62
N GLN A 219 17.65 -11.79 -12.74
CA GLN A 219 18.38 -11.93 -11.49
C GLN A 219 17.52 -12.70 -10.47
N GLN A 220 18.12 -13.68 -9.81
CA GLN A 220 17.49 -14.44 -8.73
C GLN A 220 18.34 -14.28 -7.46
N PRO A 221 17.72 -14.00 -6.31
CA PRO A 221 18.43 -14.02 -5.03
C PRO A 221 18.89 -15.44 -4.72
N SER A 222 20.09 -15.58 -4.17
CA SER A 222 20.61 -16.84 -3.65
C SER A 222 19.89 -17.17 -2.34
N LEU A 223 18.73 -17.81 -2.43
CA LEU A 223 17.92 -18.25 -1.29
C LEU A 223 18.26 -19.66 -0.82
#